data_AF-A0AAN9C3C3-F1
#
_entry.id   AF-A0AAN9C3C3-F1
#
_cell.length_a   1.000
_cell.length_b   1.000
_cell.length_c   1.000
_cell.angle_alpha   90.00
_cell.angle_beta   90.00
_cell.angle_gamma   90.00
#
_symmetry.space_group_name_H-M   'P 1'
#
loop_
_entity.id
_entity.type
_entity.pdbx_description
1 polymer ?
#
loop_
_entity_poly.entity_id
_entity_poly.type
_entity_poly.pdbx_seq_one_letter_code
_entity_poly.pdbx_strand_id
1 'polypeptide(L)'
;MRTPGVCRGHSTRELSSNDQIPSEGTVTFVSGTGEVAVNVAANKPASEISTFPGHNAGLANDGSFDNKNAGNRGVCSHTNEPPVAGVRTWWQVDLEACYDISSVIITTSVDCCADRLHDFDVDVYDKDPEMYPDATAQRCYHYVGSIPTGATEDLVCENRPIRGRVVRVTNAPGYVLSLCEVQVMAVP
;
A
#
# COMPACT_ATOMS: atom_id res chain seq x y z
N MET A 1 23.48 -1.34 15.36
CA MET A 1 22.29 -1.06 14.54
C MET A 1 22.41 -1.91 13.28
N ARG A 2 21.55 -2.93 13.09
CA ARG A 2 21.56 -3.70 11.84
C ARG A 2 20.98 -2.80 10.77
N THR A 3 21.68 -2.60 9.65
CA THR A 3 21.10 -2.00 8.45
C THR A 3 19.88 -2.85 8.06
N PRO A 4 18.68 -2.27 7.91
CA PRO A 4 17.57 -2.95 7.26
C PRO A 4 18.07 -3.48 5.91
N GLY A 5 17.75 -4.73 5.59
CA GLY A 5 18.22 -5.36 4.36
C GLY A 5 17.73 -4.59 3.15
N VAL A 6 18.66 -4.00 2.39
CA VAL A 6 18.37 -3.40 1.08
C VAL A 6 17.87 -4.50 0.14
N CYS A 7 16.76 -4.25 -0.54
CA CYS A 7 16.23 -5.16 -1.56
C CYS A 7 17.15 -5.19 -2.78
N ARG A 8 18.12 -6.12 -2.80
CA ARG A 8 18.96 -6.39 -3.98
C ARG A 8 18.24 -7.33 -4.95
N GLY A 9 18.53 -7.19 -6.25
CA GLY A 9 17.85 -7.88 -7.36
C GLY A 9 17.86 -9.41 -7.29
N HIS A 10 16.90 -10.04 -7.96
CA HIS A 10 16.68 -11.49 -7.96
C HIS A 10 17.89 -12.28 -8.48
N SER A 11 18.34 -13.21 -7.65
CA SER A 11 18.66 -14.55 -8.16
C SER A 11 17.32 -15.29 -8.20
N THR A 12 16.87 -15.67 -9.38
CA THR A 12 15.70 -16.52 -9.58
C THR A 12 15.96 -17.87 -8.89
N ARG A 13 15.47 -18.05 -7.67
CA ARG A 13 15.31 -19.37 -7.09
C ARG A 13 13.90 -19.85 -7.41
N GLU A 14 13.80 -20.93 -8.17
CA GLU A 14 12.56 -21.67 -8.33
C GLU A 14 12.09 -22.15 -6.95
N LEU A 15 10.83 -21.90 -6.63
CA LEU A 15 10.19 -22.46 -5.44
C LEU A 15 10.11 -23.98 -5.61
N SER A 16 10.75 -24.70 -4.69
CA SER A 16 10.61 -26.15 -4.57
C SER A 16 9.24 -26.46 -3.95
N SER A 17 8.62 -27.56 -4.38
CA SER A 17 7.27 -28.03 -4.00
C SER A 17 7.02 -28.30 -2.50
N ASN A 18 7.94 -27.88 -1.62
CA ASN A 18 7.97 -28.20 -0.20
C ASN A 18 7.88 -26.97 0.73
N ASP A 19 7.85 -25.74 0.22
CA ASP A 19 7.68 -24.57 1.09
C ASP A 19 6.20 -24.45 1.51
N GLN A 20 5.94 -24.65 2.80
CA GLN A 20 4.61 -24.53 3.40
C GLN A 20 4.24 -23.06 3.55
N ILE A 21 3.18 -22.64 2.86
CA ILE A 21 2.58 -21.30 2.99
C ILE A 21 1.79 -21.25 4.32
N PRO A 22 2.07 -20.30 5.23
CA PRO A 22 1.34 -20.19 6.50
C PRO A 22 -0.13 -19.83 6.27
N SER A 23 -1.03 -20.59 6.88
CA SER A 23 -2.45 -20.63 6.59
C SER A 23 -3.28 -19.72 7.51
N GLU A 24 -3.15 -18.40 7.41
CA GLU A 24 -4.12 -17.48 8.05
C GLU A 24 -4.58 -16.40 7.05
N GLY A 25 -5.89 -16.36 6.78
CA GLY A 25 -6.61 -15.22 6.20
C GLY A 25 -6.32 -14.80 4.76
N THR A 26 -5.56 -15.57 3.97
CA THR A 26 -5.07 -15.10 2.67
C THR A 26 -6.17 -15.07 1.60
N VAL A 27 -6.54 -13.86 1.13
CA VAL A 27 -7.26 -13.69 -0.13
C VAL A 27 -6.28 -13.97 -1.27
N THR A 28 -6.49 -15.05 -2.00
CA THR A 28 -5.62 -15.48 -3.10
C THR A 28 -6.12 -14.89 -4.41
N PHE A 29 -5.29 -14.08 -5.06
CA PHE A 29 -5.54 -13.63 -6.42
C PHE A 29 -4.73 -14.50 -7.39
N VAL A 30 -5.43 -15.13 -8.34
CA VAL A 30 -4.79 -15.94 -9.38
C VAL A 30 -4.48 -15.00 -10.55
N SER A 31 -3.20 -14.73 -10.78
CA SER A 31 -2.76 -14.00 -11.97
C SER A 31 -3.02 -14.82 -13.24
N GLY A 32 -3.00 -14.17 -14.42
CA GLY A 32 -3.13 -14.85 -15.71
C GLY A 32 -2.06 -15.92 -16.00
N THR A 33 -1.00 -16.00 -15.17
CA THR A 33 0.07 -17.01 -15.24
C THR A 33 -0.13 -18.20 -14.30
N GLY A 34 -1.19 -18.21 -13.48
CA GLY A 34 -1.48 -19.29 -12.52
C GLY A 34 -0.69 -19.20 -11.20
N GLU A 35 0.04 -18.10 -10.99
CA GLU A 35 0.79 -17.83 -9.78
C GLU A 35 -0.13 -17.17 -8.74
N VAL A 36 -0.11 -17.69 -7.51
CA VAL A 36 -0.98 -17.21 -6.43
C VAL A 36 -0.29 -16.04 -5.74
N ALA A 37 -0.82 -14.84 -5.93
CA ALA A 37 -0.37 -13.68 -5.20
C ALA A 37 -1.02 -13.64 -3.81
N VAL A 38 -0.26 -13.23 -2.80
CA VAL A 38 -0.69 -13.15 -1.39
C VAL A 38 -0.59 -11.71 -0.88
N ASN A 39 -1.54 -11.29 -0.04
CA ASN A 39 -1.48 -9.98 0.60
C ASN A 39 -0.40 -9.98 1.69
N VAL A 40 0.70 -9.28 1.45
CA VAL A 40 1.84 -9.18 2.38
C VAL A 40 1.81 -7.95 3.28
N ALA A 41 0.82 -7.05 3.11
CA ALA A 41 0.68 -5.83 3.91
C ALA A 41 -0.15 -6.01 5.18
N ALA A 42 -0.95 -7.07 5.29
CA ALA A 42 -1.89 -7.26 6.39
C ALA A 42 -1.18 -7.20 7.77
N ASN A 43 -1.67 -6.30 8.62
CA ASN A 43 -1.19 -6.03 9.98
C ASN A 43 0.31 -5.67 10.09
N LYS A 44 0.93 -5.24 8.99
CA LYS A 44 2.31 -4.75 8.98
C LYS A 44 2.41 -3.31 9.50
N PRO A 45 3.57 -2.88 10.00
CA PRO A 45 3.77 -1.50 10.44
C PRO A 45 3.45 -0.51 9.32
N ALA A 46 2.45 0.35 9.57
CA ALA A 46 2.06 1.41 8.66
C ALA A 46 2.26 2.79 9.31
N SER A 47 2.59 3.78 8.50
CA SER A 47 2.74 5.17 8.91
C SER A 47 2.16 6.10 7.85
N GLU A 48 1.87 7.33 8.25
CA GLU A 48 1.36 8.37 7.38
C GLU A 48 1.99 9.70 7.77
N ILE A 49 1.97 10.68 6.86
CA ILE A 49 2.62 11.98 7.08
C ILE A 49 2.11 12.69 8.35
N SER A 50 0.85 12.47 8.69
CA SER A 50 0.16 13.03 9.85
C SER A 50 -1.13 12.27 10.06
N THR A 51 -1.61 12.18 11.29
CA THR A 51 -2.82 11.41 11.63
C THR A 51 -3.93 12.32 12.11
N PHE A 52 -5.11 12.19 11.51
CA PHE A 52 -6.33 12.78 12.05
C PHE A 52 -6.78 11.97 13.29
N PRO A 53 -7.18 12.60 14.40
CA PRO A 53 -7.44 11.90 15.65
C PRO A 53 -8.44 10.73 15.50
N GLY A 54 -8.00 9.51 15.83
CA GLY A 54 -8.81 8.29 15.72
C GLY A 54 -8.69 7.52 14.40
N HIS A 55 -7.86 8.00 13.47
CA HIS A 55 -7.74 7.46 12.11
C HIS A 55 -6.30 7.07 11.74
N ASN A 56 -5.69 6.22 12.56
CA ASN A 56 -4.28 5.84 12.41
C ASN A 56 -4.01 5.11 11.09
N ALA A 57 -2.81 5.26 10.55
CA ALA A 57 -2.31 4.58 9.35
C ALA A 57 -2.64 3.07 9.30
N GLY A 58 -2.52 2.35 10.42
CA GLY A 58 -2.74 0.90 10.50
C GLY A 58 -4.17 0.43 10.15
N LEU A 59 -5.16 1.32 10.16
CA LEU A 59 -6.52 1.01 9.75
C LEU A 59 -6.63 0.69 8.25
N ALA A 60 -5.67 1.16 7.44
CA ALA A 60 -5.66 0.90 6.01
C ALA A 60 -5.03 -0.45 5.65
N ASN A 61 -4.59 -1.26 6.62
CA ASN A 61 -4.03 -2.58 6.35
C ASN A 61 -4.33 -3.57 7.48
N ASP A 62 -5.44 -3.39 8.19
CA ASP A 62 -5.83 -4.24 9.32
C ASP A 62 -6.54 -5.52 8.87
N GLY A 63 -6.87 -5.65 7.58
CA GLY A 63 -7.61 -6.77 7.01
C GLY A 63 -9.14 -6.62 7.09
N SER A 64 -9.64 -5.46 7.50
CA SER A 64 -11.06 -5.13 7.56
C SER A 64 -11.48 -4.30 6.36
N PHE A 65 -12.49 -4.78 5.63
CA PHE A 65 -13.11 -4.01 4.55
C PHE A 65 -14.27 -3.11 5.05
N ASP A 66 -14.40 -2.87 6.36
CA ASP A 66 -15.43 -1.96 6.89
C ASP A 66 -15.10 -0.52 6.49
N ASN A 67 -15.80 -0.02 5.48
CA ASN A 67 -15.58 1.30 4.89
C ASN A 67 -16.76 2.26 5.15
N LYS A 68 -17.65 1.92 6.09
CA LYS A 68 -18.89 2.63 6.43
C LYS A 68 -18.76 3.56 7.63
N ASN A 69 -19.37 4.74 7.52
CA ASN A 69 -19.23 5.85 8.45
C ASN A 69 -17.76 6.14 8.82
N ALA A 70 -16.87 6.06 7.82
CA ALA A 70 -15.43 6.18 7.93
C ALA A 70 -15.03 7.38 8.78
N GLY A 71 -15.52 8.58 8.43
CA GLY A 71 -15.20 9.83 9.12
C GLY A 71 -15.60 9.93 10.60
N ASN A 72 -16.47 9.02 11.09
CA ASN A 72 -16.93 9.03 12.48
C ASN A 72 -16.45 7.81 13.28
N ARG A 73 -16.19 6.68 12.62
CA ARG A 73 -15.90 5.41 13.28
C ARG A 73 -14.42 5.06 13.36
N GLY A 74 -13.55 5.82 12.68
CA GLY A 74 -12.12 5.50 12.66
C GLY A 74 -11.86 4.12 12.08
N VAL A 75 -12.53 3.78 10.97
CA VAL A 75 -12.37 2.49 10.26
C VAL A 75 -11.48 2.59 9.02
N CYS A 76 -11.10 3.82 8.63
CA CYS A 76 -10.17 4.08 7.54
C CYS A 76 -9.08 5.02 8.05
N SER A 77 -7.85 4.92 7.51
CA SER A 77 -6.80 5.90 7.76
C SER A 77 -7.22 7.27 7.22
N HIS A 78 -6.70 8.33 7.83
CA HIS A 78 -7.02 9.69 7.41
C HIS A 78 -5.94 10.65 7.90
N THR A 79 -5.32 11.37 6.96
CA THR A 79 -4.33 12.39 7.31
C THR A 79 -5.00 13.67 7.82
N ASN A 80 -4.27 14.54 8.52
CA ASN A 80 -4.76 15.91 8.68
C ASN A 80 -4.81 16.62 7.32
N GLU A 81 -5.48 17.78 7.28
CA GLU A 81 -5.34 18.71 6.15
C GLU A 81 -3.86 19.10 6.01
N PRO A 82 -3.31 19.07 4.78
CA PRO A 82 -1.94 19.48 4.55
C PRO A 82 -1.77 20.97 4.94
N PRO A 83 -0.66 21.34 5.59
CA PRO A 83 -0.50 22.69 6.15
C PRO A 83 -0.41 23.78 5.07
N VAL A 84 -0.03 23.41 3.84
CA VAL A 84 0.00 24.28 2.67
C VAL A 84 -0.30 23.47 1.40
N ALA A 85 -0.82 24.13 0.36
CA ALA A 85 -1.26 23.47 -0.88
C ALA A 85 -0.16 22.72 -1.65
N GLY A 86 1.12 23.01 -1.41
CA GLY A 86 2.24 22.32 -2.05
C GLY A 86 2.61 20.98 -1.40
N VAL A 87 2.09 20.67 -0.21
CA VAL A 87 2.43 19.43 0.51
C VAL A 87 1.62 18.27 -0.06
N ARG A 88 2.32 17.18 -0.40
CA ARG A 88 1.70 15.89 -0.76
C ARG A 88 1.53 15.04 0.50
N THR A 89 0.30 14.62 0.78
CA THR A 89 0.02 13.67 1.84
C THR A 89 0.39 12.25 1.39
N TRP A 90 0.80 11.42 2.34
CA TRP A 90 1.23 10.07 2.04
C TRP A 90 0.91 9.11 3.19
N TRP A 91 0.75 7.86 2.81
CA TRP A 91 0.66 6.68 3.67
C TRP A 91 1.65 5.65 3.15
N GLN A 92 2.32 4.92 4.04
CA GLN A 92 3.20 3.82 3.64
C GLN A 92 3.12 2.64 4.62
N VAL A 93 3.44 1.46 4.11
CA VAL A 93 3.59 0.22 4.89
C VAL A 93 5.00 -0.33 4.75
N ASP A 94 5.63 -0.67 5.87
CA ASP A 94 6.86 -1.48 5.91
C ASP A 94 6.49 -2.96 5.94
N LEU A 95 6.74 -3.66 4.84
CA LEU A 95 6.45 -5.08 4.68
C LEU A 95 7.39 -5.98 5.52
N GLU A 96 8.37 -5.39 6.22
CA GLU A 96 9.40 -6.00 7.08
C GLU A 96 10.41 -6.91 6.34
N ALA A 97 10.10 -7.30 5.10
CA ALA A 97 10.95 -8.06 4.20
C ALA A 97 10.81 -7.55 2.75
N CYS A 98 11.69 -8.01 1.87
CA CYS A 98 11.64 -7.69 0.45
C CYS A 98 10.77 -8.71 -0.29
N TYR A 99 9.78 -8.21 -1.01
CA TYR A 99 8.84 -8.99 -1.83
C TYR A 99 8.89 -8.56 -3.28
N ASP A 100 8.48 -9.44 -4.17
CA ASP A 100 8.19 -9.11 -5.57
C ASP A 100 6.73 -8.71 -5.68
N ILE A 101 6.50 -7.41 -5.66
CA ILE A 101 5.17 -6.79 -5.59
C ILE A 101 4.56 -6.74 -6.98
N SER A 102 3.44 -7.43 -7.16
CA SER A 102 2.73 -7.58 -8.43
C SER A 102 1.61 -6.56 -8.63
N SER A 103 0.85 -6.25 -7.57
CA SER A 103 -0.19 -5.22 -7.59
C SER A 103 -0.46 -4.64 -6.20
N VAL A 104 -1.15 -3.51 -6.17
CA VAL A 104 -1.64 -2.87 -4.95
C VAL A 104 -3.15 -2.63 -5.09
N ILE A 105 -3.94 -3.17 -4.18
CA ILE A 105 -5.40 -3.06 -4.20
C ILE A 105 -5.82 -2.03 -3.17
N ILE A 106 -6.56 -0.99 -3.60
CA ILE A 106 -7.00 0.11 -2.74
C ILE A 106 -8.52 0.14 -2.65
N THR A 107 -9.05 0.22 -1.43
CA THR A 107 -10.48 0.40 -1.15
C THR A 107 -10.75 1.79 -0.57
N THR A 108 -11.73 2.51 -1.14
CA THR A 108 -12.19 3.81 -0.66
C THR A 108 -13.43 3.70 0.24
N SER A 109 -13.74 4.78 0.98
CA SER A 109 -14.94 4.86 1.82
C SER A 109 -16.22 4.88 0.99
N VAL A 110 -17.31 4.29 1.50
CA VAL A 110 -18.65 4.36 0.88
C VAL A 110 -19.43 5.63 1.24
N ASP A 111 -18.95 6.48 2.15
CA ASP A 111 -19.76 7.59 2.69
C ASP A 111 -19.62 8.87 1.86
N CYS A 112 -18.41 9.37 1.71
CA CYS A 112 -18.13 10.60 0.98
C CYS A 112 -16.65 10.72 0.61
N CYS A 113 -16.34 11.75 -0.16
CA CYS A 113 -15.03 12.38 -0.16
C CYS A 113 -13.91 11.50 -0.75
N ALA A 114 -14.27 10.45 -1.49
CA ALA A 114 -13.33 9.57 -2.19
C ALA A 114 -12.55 10.33 -3.28
N ASP A 115 -13.14 11.41 -3.81
CA ASP A 115 -12.50 12.36 -4.73
C ASP A 115 -11.25 13.04 -4.15
N ARG A 116 -11.04 12.97 -2.82
CA ARG A 116 -9.80 13.42 -2.20
C ARG A 116 -8.59 12.58 -2.62
N LEU A 117 -8.76 11.27 -2.80
CA LEU A 117 -7.73 10.40 -3.38
C LEU A 117 -7.80 10.55 -4.90
N HIS A 118 -6.93 11.39 -5.45
CA HIS A 118 -6.90 11.64 -6.89
C HIS A 118 -5.47 11.96 -7.35
N ASP A 119 -5.19 11.69 -8.63
CA ASP A 119 -3.90 11.98 -9.27
C ASP A 119 -2.70 11.52 -8.41
N PHE A 120 -2.81 10.30 -7.87
CA PHE A 120 -1.90 9.76 -6.86
C PHE A 120 -0.91 8.75 -7.45
N ASP A 121 0.22 8.62 -6.77
CA ASP A 121 1.30 7.70 -7.12
C ASP A 121 1.35 6.54 -6.12
N VAL A 122 1.58 5.33 -6.63
CA VAL A 122 1.94 4.16 -5.83
C VAL A 122 3.39 3.81 -6.16
N ASP A 123 4.28 4.02 -5.19
CA ASP A 123 5.71 3.80 -5.33
C ASP A 123 6.18 2.68 -4.39
N VAL A 124 7.10 1.85 -4.88
CA VAL A 124 7.73 0.75 -4.14
C VAL A 124 9.18 1.13 -3.87
N TYR A 125 9.58 1.12 -2.59
CA TYR A 125 10.92 1.47 -2.14
C TYR A 125 11.69 0.25 -1.62
N ASP A 126 13.02 0.28 -1.78
CA ASP A 126 13.94 -0.74 -1.25
C ASP A 126 14.10 -0.69 0.28
N LYS A 127 13.84 0.48 0.89
CA LYS A 127 13.89 0.76 2.33
C LYS A 127 13.07 2.01 2.65
N ASP A 128 12.82 2.27 3.93
CA ASP A 128 12.01 3.41 4.38
C ASP A 128 12.62 4.77 3.94
N PRO A 129 11.94 5.54 3.06
CA PRO A 129 12.45 6.82 2.57
C PRO A 129 12.46 7.94 3.62
N GLU A 130 11.66 7.83 4.70
CA GLU A 130 11.66 8.81 5.79
C GLU A 130 12.87 8.63 6.71
N MET A 131 13.42 7.40 6.77
CA MET A 131 14.60 7.08 7.58
C MET A 131 15.91 7.11 6.78
N TYR A 132 15.84 6.79 5.48
CA TYR A 132 17.02 6.63 4.61
C TYR A 132 16.92 7.52 3.37
N PRO A 133 17.64 8.66 3.32
CA PRO A 133 17.61 9.58 2.18
C PRO A 133 18.10 8.97 0.85
N ASP A 134 18.84 7.86 0.91
CA ASP A 134 19.30 7.09 -0.26
C ASP A 134 18.34 5.95 -0.65
N ALA A 135 17.11 5.94 -0.13
CA ALA A 135 16.08 5.03 -0.58
C ALA A 135 15.78 5.25 -2.07
N THR A 136 15.68 4.16 -2.81
CA THR A 136 15.35 4.13 -4.22
C THR A 136 13.91 3.70 -4.40
N ALA A 137 13.17 4.43 -5.23
CA ALA A 137 11.79 4.13 -5.57
C ALA A 137 11.68 3.59 -6.99
N GLN A 138 10.75 2.67 -7.21
CA GLN A 138 10.21 2.35 -8.53
C GLN A 138 8.71 2.56 -8.50
N ARG A 139 8.18 3.25 -9.50
CA ARG A 139 6.74 3.47 -9.61
C ARG A 139 6.04 2.17 -9.99
N CYS A 140 5.10 1.74 -9.17
CA CYS A 140 4.19 0.65 -9.50
C CYS A 140 3.06 1.16 -10.39
N TYR A 141 2.43 2.27 -10.00
CA TYR A 141 1.28 2.81 -10.70
C TYR A 141 1.17 4.34 -10.56
N HIS A 142 0.66 4.99 -11.59
CA HIS A 142 0.19 6.38 -11.52
C HIS A 142 -1.30 6.39 -11.86
N TYR A 143 -2.13 6.81 -10.91
CA TYR A 143 -3.57 6.86 -11.09
C TYR A 143 -3.99 8.27 -11.51
N VAL A 144 -4.74 8.40 -12.61
CA VAL A 144 -5.28 9.68 -13.09
C VAL A 144 -6.77 9.78 -12.74
N GLY A 145 -7.18 10.89 -12.15
CA GLY A 145 -8.52 11.04 -11.59
C GLY A 145 -8.64 10.40 -10.21
N SER A 146 -9.85 10.04 -9.80
CA SER A 146 -10.14 9.47 -8.47
C SER A 146 -10.76 8.08 -8.54
N ILE A 147 -10.45 7.25 -7.54
CA ILE A 147 -11.17 5.99 -7.34
C ILE A 147 -12.60 6.34 -6.87
N PRO A 148 -13.66 5.81 -7.51
CA PRO A 148 -15.03 6.10 -7.11
C PRO A 148 -15.32 5.75 -5.65
N THR A 149 -16.30 6.43 -5.06
CA THR A 149 -16.75 6.17 -3.68
C THR A 149 -17.20 4.72 -3.50
N GLY A 150 -16.64 4.06 -2.49
CA GLY A 150 -16.93 2.67 -2.14
C GLY A 150 -16.33 1.63 -3.07
N ALA A 151 -15.52 2.04 -4.05
CA ALA A 151 -14.88 1.13 -4.99
C ALA A 151 -13.59 0.53 -4.40
N THR A 152 -13.26 -0.64 -4.93
CA THR A 152 -11.99 -1.32 -4.74
C THR A 152 -11.34 -1.46 -6.11
N GLU A 153 -10.13 -0.92 -6.26
CA GLU A 153 -9.39 -0.94 -7.53
C GLU A 153 -8.09 -1.71 -7.36
N ASP A 154 -7.79 -2.59 -8.32
CA ASP A 154 -6.55 -3.37 -8.39
C ASP A 154 -5.55 -2.68 -9.32
N LEU A 155 -4.50 -2.13 -8.74
CA LEU A 155 -3.47 -1.37 -9.43
C LEU A 155 -2.28 -2.30 -9.73
N VAL A 156 -2.37 -2.99 -10.86
CA VAL A 156 -1.30 -3.89 -11.33
C VAL A 156 -0.04 -3.09 -11.66
N CYS A 157 1.09 -3.43 -11.04
CA CYS A 157 2.34 -2.73 -11.30
C CYS A 157 2.74 -2.89 -12.78
N GLU A 158 2.91 -1.78 -13.48
CA GLU A 158 3.15 -1.82 -14.92
C GLU A 158 4.44 -2.60 -15.25
N ASN A 159 4.39 -3.40 -16.32
CA ASN A 159 5.52 -4.11 -16.96
C ASN A 159 6.11 -5.34 -16.26
N ARG A 160 6.12 -5.45 -14.92
CA ARG A 160 6.57 -6.64 -14.15
C ARG A 160 6.42 -6.45 -12.63
N PRO A 161 6.51 -7.52 -11.83
CA PRO A 161 6.67 -7.39 -10.38
C PRO A 161 7.86 -6.52 -9.99
N ILE A 162 7.68 -5.67 -8.98
CA ILE A 162 8.68 -4.75 -8.46
C ILE A 162 9.19 -5.24 -7.12
N ARG A 163 10.50 -5.44 -7.03
CA ARG A 163 11.13 -5.86 -5.79
C ARG A 163 11.28 -4.70 -4.82
N GLY A 164 10.69 -4.79 -3.64
CA GLY A 164 10.81 -3.78 -2.60
C GLY A 164 10.28 -4.21 -1.23
N ARG A 165 10.41 -3.31 -0.26
CA ARG A 165 10.04 -3.51 1.15
C ARG A 165 9.00 -2.52 1.64
N VAL A 166 8.99 -1.29 1.11
CA VAL A 166 8.04 -0.26 1.53
C VAL A 166 7.15 0.09 0.35
N VAL A 167 5.83 0.07 0.54
CA VAL A 167 4.86 0.57 -0.45
C VAL A 167 4.29 1.88 0.07
N ARG A 168 4.31 2.92 -0.75
CA ARG A 168 3.82 4.25 -0.39
C ARG A 168 2.78 4.72 -1.41
N VAL A 169 1.63 5.17 -0.89
CA VAL A 169 0.61 5.89 -1.64
C VAL A 169 0.82 7.38 -1.36
N THR A 170 1.08 8.17 -2.41
CA THR A 170 1.30 9.61 -2.31
C THR A 170 0.25 10.34 -3.13
N ASN A 171 -0.58 11.15 -2.47
CA ASN A 171 -1.67 11.87 -3.10
C ASN A 171 -1.18 13.12 -3.85
N ALA A 172 -2.05 13.74 -4.65
CA ALA A 172 -1.74 15.03 -5.25
C ALA A 172 -1.52 16.12 -4.18
N PRO A 173 -0.75 17.19 -4.49
CA PRO A 173 -0.46 18.26 -3.55
C PRO A 173 -1.73 18.96 -3.04
N GLY A 174 -1.81 19.19 -1.73
CA GLY A 174 -2.89 19.97 -1.12
C GLY A 174 -4.13 19.15 -0.75
N TYR A 175 -4.10 17.83 -0.93
CA TYR A 175 -5.23 16.96 -0.61
C TYR A 175 -4.97 16.10 0.62
N VAL A 176 -6.03 15.86 1.37
CA VAL A 176 -6.09 14.85 2.43
C VAL A 176 -6.01 13.46 1.81
N LEU A 177 -5.30 12.54 2.44
CA LEU A 177 -5.30 11.13 2.07
C LEU A 177 -6.15 10.33 3.06
N SER A 178 -7.08 9.52 2.54
CA SER A 178 -7.85 8.56 3.34
C SER A 178 -7.97 7.25 2.59
N LEU A 179 -7.63 6.15 3.27
CA LEU A 179 -7.57 4.81 2.71
C LEU A 179 -8.27 3.85 3.67
N CYS A 180 -9.23 3.05 3.17
CA CYS A 180 -9.96 2.12 4.03
C CYS A 180 -9.33 0.73 4.05
N GLU A 181 -8.75 0.28 2.94
CA GLU A 181 -7.93 -0.93 2.93
C GLU A 181 -6.93 -0.84 1.77
N VAL A 182 -5.71 -1.27 2.02
CA VAL A 182 -4.59 -1.34 1.09
C VAL A 182 -3.97 -2.71 1.22
N GLN A 183 -4.14 -3.51 0.18
CA GLN A 183 -3.51 -4.82 0.07
C GLN A 183 -2.32 -4.72 -0.86
N VAL A 184 -1.21 -5.35 -0.48
CA VAL A 184 -0.01 -5.42 -1.33
C VAL A 184 0.14 -6.86 -1.76
N MET A 185 -0.08 -7.12 -3.05
CA MET A 185 -0.09 -8.47 -3.61
C MET A 185 1.31 -8.83 -4.09
N ALA A 186 1.95 -9.79 -3.43
CA ALA A 186 3.26 -10.29 -3.82
C ALA A 186 3.17 -11.70 -4.40
N VAL A 187 3.99 -11.96 -5.42
CA VAL A 187 4.26 -13.33 -5.89
C VAL A 187 5.40 -13.93 -5.04
N PRO A 188 5.33 -15.23 -4.71
CA PRO A 188 6.31 -15.89 -3.86
C PRO A 188 7.70 -16.06 -4.51
#